data_AF-H0ESS4-F1
#
_entry.id   AF-H0ESS4-F1
#
_cell.length_a   1.000
_cell.length_b   1.000
_cell.length_c   1.000
_cell.angle_alpha   90.00
_cell.angle_beta   90.00
_cell.angle_gamma   90.00
#
_symmetry.space_group_name_H-M   'P 1'
#
loop_
_entity.id
_entity.type
_entity.pdbx_description
1 polymer ?
#
loop_
_entity_poly.entity_id
_entity_poly.type
_entity_poly.pdbx_seq_one_letter_code
_entity_poly.pdbx_strand_id
1 'polypeptide(L)'
;MSYKCAKLDVPLDYSLPNGTRASLPLIKIEAQLNGTTDKYQGMLLTNPGMFLIPLQFLLLIDLGGPGESGVNWILQHGYADLFSVIPKTYDLVSWEPRGLGYSNPAADCQLPSSAKSKRAYGISGPDVTDTYYADIFQAAAGLGAQCQATIGGPDGAGQHMTTPVVARDIISILDAYAQTDEGKSVDSPADLNYWGFSYGTVLGQTFASTYPDRVGRFAMDGVVDGTDYYAQGLFSTSYYSDAIVDIFFEYCFQAGPELCTLGAATKNPVLFISNTFDPATAIDNKIWLPHYKNSQLLTIDAVGV
;
A
#
# COMPACT_ATOMS: atom_id res chain seq x y z
N MET A 1 17.09 22.75 -8.73
CA MET A 1 17.00 21.72 -7.68
C MET A 1 17.78 20.50 -8.11
N SER A 2 18.59 19.94 -7.22
CA SER A 2 19.38 18.74 -7.49
C SER A 2 18.82 17.61 -6.62
N TYR A 3 18.51 16.48 -7.23
CA TYR A 3 18.34 15.24 -6.48
C TYR A 3 19.72 14.66 -6.17
N LYS A 4 19.86 13.94 -5.05
CA LYS A 4 21.00 13.08 -4.77
C LYS A 4 20.53 11.63 -4.81
N CYS A 5 21.30 10.75 -5.41
CA CYS A 5 20.97 9.34 -5.49
C CYS A 5 22.11 8.50 -4.94
N ALA A 6 21.76 7.38 -4.31
CA ALA A 6 22.71 6.40 -3.80
C ALA A 6 22.16 4.98 -4.01
N LYS A 7 23.01 3.98 -3.86
CA LYS A 7 22.61 2.59 -3.69
C LYS A 7 23.20 2.09 -2.40
N LEU A 8 22.36 1.50 -1.55
CA LEU A 8 22.79 0.83 -0.34
C LEU A 8 22.84 -0.67 -0.59
N ASP A 9 24.01 -1.26 -0.40
CA ASP A 9 24.12 -2.71 -0.38
C ASP A 9 23.75 -3.23 1.01
N VAL A 10 22.89 -4.25 1.06
CA VAL A 10 22.45 -4.93 2.28
C VAL A 10 22.56 -6.45 2.13
N PRO A 11 22.66 -7.22 3.23
CA PRO A 11 22.54 -8.68 3.16
C PRO A 11 21.17 -9.07 2.57
N LEU A 12 21.17 -10.02 1.64
CA LEU A 12 19.93 -10.63 1.18
C LEU A 12 19.28 -11.40 2.34
N ASP A 13 20.08 -12.23 3.01
CA ASP A 13 19.72 -12.92 4.25
C ASP A 13 20.50 -12.31 5.42
N TYR A 14 19.79 -11.70 6.37
CA TYR A 14 20.39 -11.09 7.56
C TYR A 14 20.96 -12.11 8.55
N SER A 15 20.62 -13.40 8.45
CA SER A 15 21.28 -14.47 9.20
C SER A 15 22.67 -14.82 8.64
N LEU A 16 22.93 -14.45 7.38
CA LEU A 16 24.19 -14.64 6.66
C LEU A 16 24.74 -13.29 6.18
N PRO A 17 25.25 -12.43 7.07
CA PRO A 17 25.59 -11.03 6.74
C PRO A 17 26.65 -10.87 5.64
N ASN A 18 27.50 -11.90 5.45
CA ASN A 18 28.55 -11.95 4.43
C ASN A 18 28.14 -12.76 3.18
N GLY A 19 26.86 -13.16 3.08
CA GLY A 19 26.32 -13.92 1.96
C GLY A 19 25.92 -13.04 0.77
N THR A 20 24.98 -13.55 -0.02
CA THR A 20 24.39 -12.82 -1.16
C THR A 20 23.82 -11.47 -0.71
N ARG A 21 23.89 -10.49 -1.61
CA ARG A 21 23.55 -9.09 -1.34
C ARG A 21 22.32 -8.66 -2.12
N ALA A 22 21.56 -7.75 -1.55
CA ALA A 22 20.55 -6.96 -2.25
C ALA A 22 21.04 -5.51 -2.33
N SER A 23 20.69 -4.83 -3.43
CA SER A 23 21.02 -3.42 -3.66
C SER A 23 19.73 -2.61 -3.63
N LEU A 24 19.69 -1.59 -2.76
CA LEU A 24 18.55 -0.72 -2.52
C LEU A 24 18.85 0.70 -3.02
N PRO A 25 18.27 1.13 -4.14
CA PRO A 25 18.37 2.51 -4.59
C PRO A 25 17.64 3.49 -3.67
N LEU A 26 18.28 4.63 -3.41
CA LEU A 26 17.73 5.75 -2.65
C LEU A 26 17.79 7.03 -3.48
N ILE A 27 16.79 7.90 -3.27
CA ILE A 27 16.77 9.27 -3.76
C ILE A 27 16.56 10.22 -2.58
N LYS A 28 17.24 11.36 -2.62
CA LYS A 28 17.19 12.40 -1.59
C LYS A 28 16.92 13.75 -2.22
N ILE A 29 16.00 14.49 -1.60
CA ILE A 29 15.91 15.94 -1.74
C ILE A 29 16.48 16.57 -0.46
N GLU A 30 17.47 17.44 -0.63
CA GLU A 30 18.16 18.07 0.49
C GLU A 30 17.28 19.11 1.19
N ALA A 31 17.41 19.16 2.52
CA ALA A 31 16.84 20.22 3.35
C ALA A 31 17.19 21.61 2.80
N GLN A 32 16.23 22.54 2.87
CA GLN A 32 16.41 23.93 2.45
C GLN A 32 16.34 24.83 3.69
N LEU A 33 17.51 25.09 4.28
CA LEU A 33 17.66 25.90 5.47
C LEU A 33 17.69 27.39 5.09
N ASN A 34 16.78 28.19 5.63
CA ASN A 34 16.70 29.63 5.42
C ASN A 34 17.48 30.39 6.51
N GLY A 35 18.80 30.42 6.38
CA GLY A 35 19.66 31.22 7.26
C GLY A 35 20.03 30.54 8.58
N THR A 36 20.41 31.33 9.58
CA THR A 36 21.08 30.86 10.81
C THR A 36 20.13 30.30 11.88
N THR A 37 18.81 30.44 11.71
CA THR A 37 17.80 29.95 12.68
C THR A 37 17.33 28.53 12.40
N ASP A 38 17.44 28.07 11.16
CA ASP A 38 16.97 26.74 10.77
C ASP A 38 18.02 25.69 11.17
N LYS A 39 17.68 24.87 12.17
CA LYS A 39 18.48 23.69 12.53
C LYS A 39 18.06 22.52 11.65
N TYR A 40 19.03 21.88 10.99
CA TYR A 40 18.81 20.60 10.31
C TYR A 40 18.28 19.56 11.30
N GLN A 41 17.18 18.89 10.94
CA GLN A 41 16.46 17.95 11.81
C GLN A 41 16.72 16.49 11.47
N GLY A 42 17.44 16.22 10.37
CA GLY A 42 17.83 14.88 9.97
C GLY A 42 17.12 14.38 8.72
N MET A 43 17.13 13.06 8.55
CA MET A 43 16.44 12.36 7.47
C MET A 43 14.98 12.09 7.84
N LEU A 44 14.05 12.46 6.96
CA LEU A 44 12.68 11.97 6.90
C LEU A 44 12.60 10.92 5.79
N LEU A 45 12.43 9.66 6.20
CA LEU A 45 12.33 8.55 5.28
C LEU A 45 10.86 8.34 4.88
N THR A 46 10.56 8.34 3.59
CA THR A 46 9.19 8.17 3.06
C THR A 46 9.03 6.90 2.25
N ASN A 47 7.88 6.25 2.39
CA ASN A 47 7.45 5.17 1.51
C ASN A 47 6.05 5.50 0.98
N PRO A 48 5.90 5.81 -0.31
CA PRO A 48 4.64 6.27 -0.87
C PRO A 48 3.54 5.19 -0.96
N GLY A 49 3.82 3.94 -0.55
CA GLY A 49 2.86 2.84 -0.72
C GLY A 49 2.55 2.63 -2.19
N MET A 50 1.28 2.40 -2.53
CA MET A 50 0.77 2.50 -3.90
C MET A 50 -0.05 3.79 -4.02
N PHE A 51 0.53 4.83 -4.61
CA PHE A 51 -0.10 6.08 -4.98
C PHE A 51 -1.00 5.88 -6.22
N LEU A 52 -2.29 5.64 -5.98
CA LEU A 52 -3.38 5.56 -6.93
C LEU A 52 -3.16 6.37 -8.24
N ILE A 53 -2.54 5.74 -9.25
CA ILE A 53 -2.68 6.15 -10.65
C ILE A 53 -4.18 6.04 -11.00
N PRO A 54 -4.77 6.96 -11.80
CA PRO A 54 -6.19 7.23 -11.77
C PRO A 54 -7.04 5.99 -12.12
N LEU A 55 -7.76 5.48 -11.12
CA LEU A 55 -9.12 4.91 -11.12
C LEU A 55 -9.61 4.09 -12.33
N GLN A 56 -8.74 3.36 -13.03
CA GLN A 56 -9.18 2.40 -14.07
C GLN A 56 -8.74 0.95 -13.79
N PHE A 57 -8.03 0.70 -12.69
CA PHE A 57 -7.48 -0.62 -12.36
C PHE A 57 -7.81 -1.10 -10.92
N LEU A 58 -8.71 -0.41 -10.21
CA LEU A 58 -8.84 -0.50 -8.75
C LEU A 58 -9.64 -1.71 -8.22
N LEU A 59 -10.34 -2.48 -9.05
CA LEU A 59 -11.30 -3.47 -8.52
C LEU A 59 -10.79 -4.91 -8.31
N LEU A 60 -9.51 -5.20 -8.55
CA LEU A 60 -8.94 -6.55 -8.35
C LEU A 60 -7.58 -6.55 -7.63
N ILE A 61 -7.22 -5.42 -7.04
CA ILE A 61 -6.01 -5.24 -6.23
C ILE A 61 -6.43 -4.62 -4.89
N ASP A 62 -7.36 -5.28 -4.19
CA ASP A 62 -7.65 -4.92 -2.78
C ASP A 62 -6.59 -5.49 -1.81
N LEU A 63 -5.58 -6.16 -2.36
CA LEU A 63 -4.30 -6.31 -1.71
C LEU A 63 -3.55 -4.99 -1.90
N GLY A 64 -3.63 -4.08 -0.92
CA GLY A 64 -2.69 -2.97 -0.81
C GLY A 64 -1.28 -3.49 -1.13
N GLY A 65 -0.77 -3.14 -2.30
CA GLY A 65 0.46 -3.72 -2.81
C GLY A 65 1.66 -3.03 -2.18
N PRO A 66 2.75 -3.75 -1.87
CA PRO A 66 4.08 -3.26 -2.17
C PRO A 66 4.25 -3.21 -3.70
N GLY A 67 4.73 -2.12 -4.28
CA GLY A 67 4.88 -2.09 -5.74
C GLY A 67 5.34 -0.79 -6.38
N GLU A 68 5.08 0.37 -5.79
CA GLU A 68 5.54 1.61 -6.39
C GLU A 68 6.98 1.94 -6.06
N SER A 69 7.58 2.61 -7.03
CA SER A 69 8.91 3.14 -6.92
C SER A 69 8.89 4.42 -6.08
N GLY A 70 9.45 4.33 -4.88
CA GLY A 70 9.70 5.50 -4.05
C GLY A 70 10.55 6.55 -4.77
N VAL A 71 11.48 6.11 -5.62
CA VAL A 71 12.28 7.00 -6.46
C VAL A 71 11.42 7.77 -7.45
N ASN A 72 10.54 7.08 -8.19
CA ASN A 72 9.67 7.72 -9.16
C ASN A 72 8.65 8.65 -8.50
N TRP A 73 8.15 8.33 -7.30
CA TRP A 73 7.23 9.20 -6.58
C TRP A 73 7.85 10.57 -6.25
N ILE A 74 9.10 10.57 -5.78
CA ILE A 74 9.88 11.80 -5.55
C ILE A 74 10.09 12.58 -6.86
N LEU A 75 10.39 11.88 -7.96
CA LEU A 75 10.60 12.51 -9.27
C LEU A 75 9.32 13.12 -9.85
N GLN A 76 8.15 12.52 -9.58
CA GLN A 76 6.85 12.97 -10.08
C GLN A 76 6.33 14.21 -9.36
N HIS A 77 6.36 14.22 -8.02
CA HIS A 77 5.85 15.35 -7.21
C HIS A 77 6.90 16.46 -7.05
N GLY A 78 8.18 16.09 -7.03
CA GLY A 78 9.28 17.04 -6.85
C GLY A 78 9.20 17.81 -5.53
N TYR A 79 10.05 18.83 -5.40
CA TYR A 79 10.18 19.56 -4.14
C TYR A 79 8.94 20.39 -3.78
N ALA A 80 8.36 21.13 -4.74
CA ALA A 80 7.35 22.15 -4.44
C ALA A 80 6.10 21.55 -3.81
N ASP A 81 5.65 20.41 -4.32
CA ASP A 81 4.46 19.72 -3.83
C ASP A 81 4.75 19.06 -2.48
N LEU A 82 5.88 18.37 -2.34
CA LEU A 82 6.22 17.60 -1.14
C LEU A 82 6.55 18.50 0.08
N PHE A 83 7.28 19.58 -0.13
CA PHE A 83 7.63 20.53 0.94
C PHE A 83 6.53 21.58 1.19
N SER A 84 5.36 21.44 0.57
CA SER A 84 4.16 22.18 0.99
C SER A 84 3.60 21.67 2.33
N VAL A 85 3.86 20.39 2.65
CA VAL A 85 3.38 19.71 3.86
C VAL A 85 4.52 19.20 4.75
N ILE A 86 5.75 19.08 4.22
CA ILE A 86 6.93 18.68 4.99
C ILE A 86 7.76 19.91 5.41
N PRO A 87 8.23 19.99 6.66
CA PRO A 87 9.18 21.02 7.08
C PRO A 87 10.48 20.97 6.26
N LYS A 88 10.93 22.13 5.78
CA LYS A 88 12.14 22.27 4.94
C LYS A 88 13.45 21.94 5.65
N THR A 89 13.41 21.67 6.95
CA THR A 89 14.56 21.34 7.80
C THR A 89 14.96 19.86 7.75
N TYR A 90 14.19 19.01 7.07
CA TYR A 90 14.50 17.60 6.86
C TYR A 90 15.05 17.34 5.47
N ASP A 91 16.01 16.41 5.37
CA ASP A 91 16.25 15.72 4.10
C ASP A 91 15.07 14.78 3.86
N LEU A 92 14.41 14.93 2.71
CA LEU A 92 13.36 13.98 2.30
C LEU A 92 14.01 12.86 1.49
N VAL A 93 13.99 11.65 2.04
CA VAL A 93 14.61 10.47 1.42
C VAL A 93 13.54 9.44 1.12
N SER A 94 13.53 8.93 -0.10
CA SER A 94 12.74 7.77 -0.50
C SER A 94 13.65 6.69 -1.04
N TRP A 95 13.19 5.45 -1.03
CA TRP A 95 13.96 4.31 -1.50
C TRP A 95 13.11 3.26 -2.21
N GLU A 96 13.78 2.34 -2.87
CA GLU A 96 13.18 1.13 -3.43
C GLU A 96 13.34 -0.01 -2.43
N PRO A 97 12.25 -0.58 -1.88
CA PRO A 97 12.35 -1.83 -1.14
C PRO A 97 12.96 -2.95 -2.00
N ARG A 98 13.62 -3.92 -1.36
CA ARG A 98 14.14 -5.12 -2.04
C ARG A 98 13.06 -5.77 -2.92
N GLY A 99 13.44 -6.21 -4.12
CA GLY A 99 12.51 -6.81 -5.08
C GLY A 99 11.69 -5.82 -5.91
N LEU A 100 11.64 -4.53 -5.56
CA LEU A 100 10.83 -3.53 -6.25
C LEU A 100 11.65 -2.53 -7.06
N GLY A 101 11.00 -1.96 -8.08
CA GLY A 101 11.55 -0.86 -8.88
C GLY A 101 12.95 -1.14 -9.41
N TYR A 102 13.90 -0.34 -8.94
CA TYR A 102 15.31 -0.41 -9.36
C TYR A 102 16.18 -1.29 -8.45
N SER A 103 15.60 -1.91 -7.42
CA SER A 103 16.31 -2.83 -6.54
C SER A 103 16.71 -4.11 -7.26
N ASN A 104 17.80 -4.70 -6.79
CA ASN A 104 18.30 -5.96 -7.33
C ASN A 104 18.62 -6.92 -6.17
N PRO A 105 18.23 -8.21 -6.22
CA PRO A 105 17.42 -8.85 -7.27
C PRO A 105 15.96 -8.38 -7.30
N ALA A 106 15.34 -8.46 -8.48
CA ALA A 106 13.94 -8.09 -8.70
C ALA A 106 12.98 -9.24 -8.35
N ALA A 107 11.79 -8.91 -7.86
CA ALA A 107 10.71 -9.85 -7.61
C ALA A 107 9.99 -10.23 -8.92
N ASP A 108 10.68 -10.92 -9.82
CA ASP A 108 10.12 -11.35 -11.10
C ASP A 108 9.74 -12.85 -11.10
N CYS A 109 8.43 -13.12 -11.12
CA CYS A 109 7.89 -14.47 -11.24
C CYS A 109 8.04 -15.06 -12.67
N GLN A 110 8.56 -14.30 -13.65
CA GLN A 110 8.72 -14.69 -15.06
C GLN A 110 7.42 -15.22 -15.71
N LEU A 111 6.27 -14.70 -15.27
CA LEU A 111 4.98 -15.18 -15.76
C LEU A 111 4.77 -14.82 -17.23
N PRO A 112 4.20 -15.73 -18.04
CA PRO A 112 3.90 -15.44 -19.43
C PRO A 112 2.90 -14.28 -19.54
N SER A 113 2.96 -13.52 -20.63
CA SER A 113 2.11 -12.36 -20.87
C SER A 113 0.60 -12.68 -20.82
N SER A 114 0.19 -13.89 -21.17
CA SER A 114 -1.19 -14.38 -21.04
C SER A 114 -1.64 -14.54 -19.58
N ALA A 115 -0.74 -14.86 -18.65
CA ALA A 115 -1.02 -14.89 -17.22
C ALA A 115 -1.04 -13.46 -16.63
N LYS A 116 -0.26 -12.53 -17.20
CA LYS A 116 -0.30 -11.10 -16.85
C LYS A 116 -1.61 -10.44 -17.33
N SER A 117 -2.12 -10.81 -18.51
CA SER A 117 -3.36 -10.27 -19.06
C SER A 117 -4.63 -10.83 -18.40
N LYS A 118 -4.58 -12.06 -17.86
CA LYS A 118 -5.70 -12.63 -17.08
C LYS A 118 -6.05 -11.83 -15.83
N ARG A 119 -5.17 -10.95 -15.31
CA ARG A 119 -5.50 -10.05 -14.20
C ARG A 119 -6.38 -8.86 -14.59
N ALA A 120 -6.54 -8.60 -15.89
CA ALA A 120 -7.57 -7.71 -16.40
C ALA A 120 -8.87 -8.51 -16.61
N TYR A 121 -9.41 -9.10 -15.55
CA TYR A 121 -10.81 -9.53 -15.61
C TYR A 121 -11.65 -8.28 -15.79
N GLY A 122 -12.44 -8.22 -16.86
CA GLY A 122 -13.51 -7.24 -16.95
C GLY A 122 -14.37 -7.33 -15.70
N ILE A 123 -14.92 -6.21 -15.27
CA ILE A 123 -15.87 -6.16 -14.15
C ILE A 123 -17.12 -6.92 -14.59
N SER A 124 -17.15 -8.23 -14.37
CA SER A 124 -18.33 -9.07 -14.41
C SER A 124 -18.51 -9.64 -13.01
N GLY A 125 -19.67 -9.42 -12.40
CA GLY A 125 -20.02 -10.12 -11.16
C GLY A 125 -19.89 -11.64 -11.37
N PRO A 126 -19.44 -12.40 -10.37
CA PRO A 126 -19.26 -13.82 -10.57
C PRO A 126 -20.61 -14.48 -10.83
N ASP A 127 -20.72 -15.27 -11.90
CA ASP A 127 -21.60 -16.43 -11.90
C ASP A 127 -21.01 -17.40 -10.88
N VAL A 128 -21.46 -17.31 -9.63
CA VAL A 128 -20.97 -18.15 -8.53
C VAL A 128 -21.51 -19.56 -8.75
N THR A 129 -20.80 -20.35 -9.55
CA THR A 129 -21.05 -21.78 -9.70
C THR A 129 -20.56 -22.53 -8.46
N ASP A 130 -21.03 -23.77 -8.27
CA ASP A 130 -20.55 -24.65 -7.19
C ASP A 130 -19.03 -24.86 -7.19
N THR A 131 -18.36 -24.67 -8.34
CA THR A 131 -16.91 -24.82 -8.49
C THR A 131 -16.13 -23.51 -8.39
N TYR A 132 -16.81 -22.36 -8.36
CA TYR A 132 -16.17 -21.04 -8.50
C TYR A 132 -14.98 -20.83 -7.55
N TYR A 133 -15.19 -21.06 -6.25
CA TYR A 133 -14.13 -20.89 -5.25
C TYR A 133 -13.02 -21.93 -5.38
N ALA A 134 -13.37 -23.17 -5.72
CA ALA A 134 -12.38 -24.23 -5.94
C ALA A 134 -11.49 -23.92 -7.15
N ASP A 135 -12.09 -23.43 -8.24
CA ASP A 135 -11.38 -23.07 -9.46
C ASP A 135 -10.45 -21.87 -9.23
N ILE A 136 -10.91 -20.85 -8.50
CA ILE A 136 -10.07 -19.71 -8.09
C ILE A 136 -8.92 -20.17 -7.21
N PHE A 137 -9.18 -20.99 -6.20
CA PHE A 137 -8.13 -21.47 -5.29
C PHE A 137 -7.07 -22.30 -6.04
N GLN A 138 -7.50 -23.21 -6.92
CA GLN A 138 -6.59 -24.00 -7.76
C GLN A 138 -5.77 -23.11 -8.69
N ALA A 139 -6.38 -22.10 -9.32
CA ALA A 139 -5.68 -21.15 -10.17
C ALA A 139 -4.65 -20.33 -9.38
N ALA A 140 -5.01 -19.84 -8.20
CA ALA A 140 -4.13 -19.09 -7.31
C ALA A 140 -2.95 -19.95 -6.82
N ALA A 141 -3.20 -21.18 -6.40
CA ALA A 141 -2.16 -22.13 -5.98
C ALA A 141 -1.19 -22.46 -7.12
N GLY A 142 -1.72 -22.72 -8.32
CA GLY A 142 -0.89 -22.98 -9.50
C GLY A 142 -0.05 -21.78 -9.93
N LEU A 143 -0.57 -20.56 -9.78
CA LEU A 143 0.17 -19.33 -10.02
C LEU A 143 1.27 -19.11 -8.97
N GLY A 144 0.93 -19.33 -7.70
CA GLY A 144 1.86 -19.22 -6.57
C GLY A 144 3.04 -20.17 -6.71
N ALA A 145 2.79 -21.43 -7.07
CA ALA A 145 3.85 -22.42 -7.30
C ALA A 145 4.80 -22.03 -8.44
N GLN A 146 4.26 -21.49 -9.55
CA GLN A 146 5.08 -20.97 -10.66
C GLN A 146 5.95 -19.80 -10.22
N CYS A 147 5.36 -18.83 -9.51
CA CYS A 147 6.12 -17.68 -9.02
C CYS A 147 7.20 -18.11 -8.02
N GLN A 148 6.88 -19.00 -7.07
CA GLN A 148 7.83 -19.50 -6.07
C GLN A 148 9.09 -20.11 -6.69
N ALA A 149 8.97 -20.74 -7.87
CA ALA A 149 10.09 -21.36 -8.57
C ALA A 149 11.07 -20.36 -9.19
N THR A 150 10.67 -19.10 -9.41
CA THR A 150 11.43 -18.11 -10.18
C THR A 150 11.67 -16.80 -9.44
N ILE A 151 10.85 -16.49 -8.43
CA ILE A 151 10.85 -15.21 -7.73
C ILE A 151 12.19 -14.92 -7.08
N GLY A 152 12.80 -13.80 -7.47
CA GLY A 152 14.10 -13.37 -6.96
C GLY A 152 15.30 -14.12 -7.57
N GLY A 153 15.10 -14.93 -8.61
CA GLY A 153 16.18 -15.52 -9.40
C GLY A 153 16.93 -16.69 -8.72
N PRO A 154 18.13 -17.05 -9.22
CA PRO A 154 18.85 -18.27 -8.82
C PRO A 154 19.30 -18.25 -7.36
N ASP A 155 19.41 -17.08 -6.75
CA ASP A 155 19.80 -16.91 -5.35
C ASP A 155 18.61 -17.06 -4.38
N GLY A 156 17.41 -17.39 -4.88
CA GLY A 156 16.22 -17.62 -4.05
C GLY A 156 15.73 -16.36 -3.34
N ALA A 157 15.99 -15.17 -3.89
CA ALA A 157 15.80 -13.92 -3.17
C ALA A 157 14.36 -13.61 -2.78
N GLY A 158 13.36 -14.20 -3.44
CA GLY A 158 11.95 -13.95 -3.16
C GLY A 158 11.56 -14.27 -1.71
N GLN A 159 12.15 -15.28 -1.09
CA GLN A 159 11.87 -15.62 0.31
C GLN A 159 12.34 -14.54 1.31
N HIS A 160 13.22 -13.63 0.86
CA HIS A 160 13.76 -12.55 1.66
C HIS A 160 13.10 -11.20 1.37
N MET A 161 12.01 -11.16 0.58
CA MET A 161 11.28 -9.94 0.20
C MET A 161 10.04 -9.69 1.08
N THR A 162 10.08 -10.11 2.35
CA THR A 162 8.97 -9.93 3.30
C THR A 162 9.05 -8.59 4.03
N THR A 163 7.91 -8.07 4.51
CA THR A 163 7.84 -6.79 5.24
C THR A 163 8.77 -6.73 6.46
N PRO A 164 8.92 -7.77 7.31
CA PRO A 164 9.88 -7.73 8.42
C PRO A 164 11.33 -7.57 7.95
N VAL A 165 11.68 -8.15 6.81
CA VAL A 165 13.03 -8.01 6.23
C VAL A 165 13.21 -6.62 5.62
N VAL A 166 12.19 -6.05 4.96
CA VAL A 166 12.20 -4.65 4.53
C VAL A 166 12.33 -3.69 5.73
N ALA A 167 11.69 -3.99 6.87
CA ALA A 167 11.89 -3.22 8.10
C ALA A 167 13.33 -3.31 8.62
N ARG A 168 14.00 -4.46 8.42
CA ARG A 168 15.43 -4.62 8.72
C ARG A 168 16.32 -3.83 7.74
N ASP A 169 15.92 -3.67 6.48
CA ASP A 169 16.60 -2.79 5.53
C ASP A 169 16.59 -1.34 6.01
N ILE A 170 15.49 -0.88 6.58
CA ILE A 170 15.39 0.46 7.16
C ILE A 170 16.44 0.66 8.25
N ILE A 171 16.70 -0.34 9.10
CA ILE A 171 17.82 -0.26 10.08
C ILE A 171 19.15 -0.06 9.36
N SER A 172 19.40 -0.77 8.26
CA SER A 172 20.64 -0.60 7.50
C SER A 172 20.75 0.79 6.86
N ILE A 173 19.63 1.36 6.40
CA ILE A 173 19.57 2.74 5.89
C ILE A 173 19.89 3.74 7.00
N LEU A 174 19.28 3.59 8.18
CA LEU A 174 19.50 4.47 9.34
C LEU A 174 20.93 4.38 9.86
N ASP A 175 21.47 3.17 9.97
CA ASP A 175 22.85 2.95 10.43
C ASP A 175 23.87 3.53 9.44
N ALA A 176 23.60 3.45 8.13
CA ALA A 176 24.42 4.08 7.10
C ALA A 176 24.33 5.62 7.16
N TYR A 177 23.12 6.16 7.32
CA TYR A 177 22.89 7.60 7.48
C TYR A 177 23.59 8.15 8.74
N ALA A 178 23.51 7.45 9.86
CA ALA A 178 24.16 7.86 11.11
C ALA A 178 25.69 7.96 11.02
N GLN A 179 26.30 7.30 10.04
CA GLN A 179 27.74 7.38 9.80
C GLN A 179 28.17 8.56 8.90
N THR A 180 27.22 9.22 8.21
CA THR A 180 27.53 10.40 7.40
C THR A 180 27.77 11.64 8.27
N ASP A 181 28.33 12.69 7.69
CA ASP A 181 28.57 13.94 8.40
C ASP A 181 27.25 14.64 8.77
N GLU A 182 26.22 14.54 7.91
CA GLU A 182 24.88 15.03 8.22
C GLU A 182 24.23 14.25 9.36
N GLY A 183 24.34 12.91 9.36
CA GLY A 183 23.83 12.08 10.45
C GLY A 183 24.50 12.41 11.79
N LYS A 184 25.82 12.57 11.82
CA LYS A 184 26.55 12.96 13.04
C LYS A 184 26.17 14.34 13.58
N SER A 185 25.53 15.19 12.77
CA SER A 185 25.12 16.55 13.16
C SER A 185 23.79 16.61 13.91
N VAL A 186 23.05 15.50 13.99
CA VAL A 186 21.75 15.42 14.69
C VAL A 186 21.84 14.53 15.93
N ASP A 187 20.93 14.71 16.88
CA ASP A 187 21.01 14.07 18.20
C ASP A 187 20.68 12.57 18.14
N SER A 188 19.75 12.17 17.26
CA SER A 188 19.26 10.78 17.09
C SER A 188 19.26 10.33 15.63
N PRO A 189 20.41 10.26 14.94
CA PRO A 189 20.45 9.94 13.52
C PRO A 189 20.07 8.49 13.21
N ALA A 190 20.15 7.62 14.21
CA ALA A 190 19.78 6.22 14.10
C ALA A 190 18.27 6.00 14.27
N ASP A 191 17.50 7.00 14.71
CA ASP A 191 16.07 6.88 14.91
C ASP A 191 15.31 7.17 13.61
N LEU A 192 14.26 6.40 13.35
CA LEU A 192 13.46 6.56 12.15
C LEU A 192 12.47 7.73 12.29
N ASN A 193 12.68 8.80 11.52
CA ASN A 193 11.57 9.70 11.18
C ASN A 193 10.91 9.19 9.90
N TYR A 194 9.63 8.88 9.94
CA TYR A 194 8.92 8.15 8.91
C TYR A 194 7.65 8.84 8.45
N TRP A 195 7.44 8.86 7.13
CA TRP A 195 6.13 9.13 6.54
C TRP A 195 5.73 7.96 5.64
N GLY A 196 4.75 7.18 6.07
CA GLY A 196 4.28 6.00 5.34
C GLY A 196 2.86 6.18 4.85
N PHE A 197 2.60 5.73 3.63
CA PHE A 197 1.27 5.74 3.02
C PHE A 197 0.79 4.33 2.72
N SER A 198 -0.49 4.03 2.95
CA SER A 198 -1.08 2.74 2.55
C SER A 198 -0.25 1.55 3.06
N TYR A 199 0.30 0.67 2.20
CA TYR A 199 1.24 -0.39 2.61
C TYR A 199 2.42 0.12 3.46
N GLY A 200 2.90 1.35 3.22
CA GLY A 200 3.88 2.03 4.05
C GLY A 200 3.47 2.11 5.52
N THR A 201 2.17 2.20 5.83
CA THR A 201 1.70 2.16 7.23
C THR A 201 1.84 0.77 7.85
N VAL A 202 1.68 -0.31 7.08
CA VAL A 202 1.99 -1.68 7.54
C VAL A 202 3.48 -1.81 7.82
N LEU A 203 4.32 -1.31 6.92
CA LEU A 203 5.77 -1.30 7.10
C LEU A 203 6.19 -0.49 8.33
N GLY A 204 5.61 0.68 8.54
CA GLY A 204 5.82 1.52 9.73
C GLY A 204 5.41 0.81 11.02
N GLN A 205 4.22 0.20 11.06
CA GLN A 205 3.75 -0.59 12.21
C GLN A 205 4.67 -1.78 12.51
N THR A 206 5.12 -2.48 11.47
CA THR A 206 6.05 -3.61 11.59
C THR A 206 7.39 -3.17 12.15
N PHE A 207 7.92 -2.05 11.65
CA PHE A 207 9.17 -1.48 12.14
C PHE A 207 9.04 -1.08 13.60
N ALA A 208 8.01 -0.33 13.97
CA ALA A 208 7.81 0.14 15.34
C ALA A 208 7.61 -1.01 16.34
N SER A 209 6.96 -2.10 15.91
CA SER A 209 6.77 -3.29 16.73
C SER A 209 8.05 -4.11 16.91
N THR A 210 8.91 -4.15 15.89
CA THR A 210 10.14 -4.96 15.89
C THR A 210 11.35 -4.22 16.45
N TYR A 211 11.40 -2.90 16.26
CA TYR A 211 12.52 -2.03 16.65
C TYR A 211 12.01 -0.78 17.41
N PRO A 212 11.32 -0.95 18.55
CA PRO A 212 10.71 0.16 19.28
C PRO A 212 11.74 1.23 19.71
N ASP A 213 12.96 0.81 20.04
CA ASP A 213 14.06 1.70 20.45
C ASP A 213 14.66 2.52 19.28
N ARG A 214 14.18 2.32 18.06
CA ARG A 214 14.64 3.01 16.83
C ARG A 214 13.53 3.89 16.24
N VAL A 215 12.46 4.14 16.99
CA VAL A 215 11.31 4.94 16.56
C VAL A 215 11.55 6.41 16.91
N GLY A 216 11.61 7.25 15.88
CA GLY A 216 11.59 8.71 16.00
C GLY A 216 10.18 9.26 15.80
N ARG A 217 9.99 10.15 14.81
CA ARG A 217 8.70 10.77 14.50
C ARG A 217 7.99 10.03 13.37
N PHE A 218 6.76 9.59 13.59
CA PHE A 218 6.00 8.85 12.59
C PHE A 218 4.75 9.63 12.16
N ALA A 219 4.52 9.67 10.85
CA ALA A 219 3.26 10.02 10.23
C ALA A 219 2.81 8.82 9.37
N MET A 220 1.59 8.37 9.56
CA MET A 220 0.99 7.26 8.80
C MET A 220 -0.30 7.76 8.16
N ASP A 221 -0.38 7.69 6.84
CA ASP A 221 -1.47 8.27 6.03
C ASP A 221 -2.14 7.17 5.21
N GLY A 222 -3.47 7.10 5.23
CA GLY A 222 -4.22 5.94 4.72
C GLY A 222 -3.86 4.66 5.47
N VAL A 223 -4.09 4.66 6.79
CA VAL A 223 -3.65 3.59 7.70
C VAL A 223 -4.37 2.27 7.44
N VAL A 224 -3.59 1.27 7.03
CA VAL A 224 -4.02 -0.12 6.96
C VAL A 224 -4.00 -0.75 8.36
N ASP A 225 -5.06 -1.45 8.74
CA ASP A 225 -5.10 -2.27 9.96
C ASP A 225 -4.08 -3.41 9.85
N GLY A 226 -3.01 -3.33 10.64
CA GLY A 226 -1.93 -4.32 10.62
C GLY A 226 -2.39 -5.72 11.07
N THR A 227 -3.34 -5.82 11.99
CA THR A 227 -3.82 -7.13 12.49
C THR A 227 -4.60 -7.84 11.41
N ASP A 228 -5.52 -7.12 10.77
CA ASP A 228 -6.33 -7.61 9.64
C ASP A 228 -5.45 -7.94 8.43
N TYR A 229 -4.46 -7.10 8.12
CA TYR A 229 -3.50 -7.33 7.03
C TYR A 229 -2.69 -8.62 7.23
N TYR A 230 -2.11 -8.83 8.41
CA TYR A 230 -1.31 -10.03 8.70
C TYR A 230 -2.17 -11.29 8.86
N ALA A 231 -3.43 -11.14 9.26
CA ALA A 231 -4.40 -12.23 9.26
C ALA A 231 -4.90 -12.58 7.85
N GLN A 232 -4.54 -11.80 6.82
CA GLN A 232 -5.04 -11.92 5.44
C GLN A 232 -6.57 -11.78 5.36
N GLY A 233 -7.16 -10.98 6.26
CA GLY A 233 -8.60 -10.79 6.35
C GLY A 233 -9.14 -9.75 5.37
N LEU A 234 -8.47 -8.58 5.28
CA LEU A 234 -8.89 -7.42 4.46
C LEU A 234 -10.33 -6.94 4.75
N PHE A 235 -10.84 -7.33 5.91
CA PHE A 235 -12.19 -7.03 6.36
C PHE A 235 -12.43 -5.54 6.52
N SER A 236 -11.42 -4.84 7.06
CA SER A 236 -11.46 -3.39 7.27
C SER A 236 -11.60 -2.63 5.94
N THR A 237 -10.81 -3.00 4.93
CA THR A 237 -10.86 -2.37 3.60
C THR A 237 -12.20 -2.59 2.90
N SER A 238 -12.74 -3.80 3.00
CA SER A 238 -14.06 -4.16 2.49
C SER A 238 -15.15 -3.30 3.12
N TYR A 239 -15.15 -3.18 4.45
CA TYR A 239 -16.10 -2.36 5.19
C TYR A 239 -16.04 -0.87 4.81
N TYR A 240 -14.84 -0.29 4.68
CA TYR A 240 -14.69 1.11 4.30
C TYR A 240 -15.06 1.37 2.84
N SER A 241 -14.79 0.42 1.94
CA SER A 241 -15.19 0.52 0.53
C SER A 241 -16.70 0.58 0.40
N ASP A 242 -17.42 -0.26 1.15
CA ASP A 242 -18.89 -0.25 1.22
C ASP A 242 -19.41 1.13 1.68
N ALA A 243 -18.84 1.67 2.76
CA ALA A 243 -19.22 3.00 3.26
C ALA A 243 -18.93 4.14 2.25
N ILE A 244 -17.83 4.06 1.50
CA ILE A 244 -17.49 5.06 0.46
C ILE A 244 -18.50 5.03 -0.68
N VAL A 245 -18.94 3.83 -1.10
CA VAL A 245 -19.97 3.68 -2.13
C VAL A 245 -21.28 4.31 -1.65
N ASP A 246 -21.68 4.08 -0.41
CA ASP A 246 -22.89 4.70 0.17
C ASP A 246 -22.80 6.23 0.16
N ILE A 247 -21.65 6.78 0.59
CA ILE A 247 -21.40 8.23 0.60
C ILE A 247 -21.43 8.82 -0.82
N PHE A 248 -20.93 8.09 -1.82
CA PHE A 248 -21.02 8.53 -3.22
C PHE A 248 -22.47 8.77 -3.65
N PHE A 249 -23.38 7.84 -3.32
CA PHE A 249 -24.78 7.98 -3.69
C PHE A 249 -25.48 9.11 -2.92
N GLU A 250 -25.15 9.29 -1.65
CA GLU A 250 -25.65 10.42 -0.87
C GLU A 250 -25.24 11.76 -1.50
N TYR A 251 -23.96 11.97 -1.80
CA TYR A 251 -23.50 13.21 -2.44
C TYR A 251 -24.02 13.37 -3.86
N CYS A 252 -24.13 12.29 -4.62
CA CYS A 252 -24.76 12.30 -5.93
C CYS A 252 -26.22 12.77 -5.86
N PHE A 253 -26.99 12.30 -4.89
CA PHE A 253 -28.36 12.74 -4.65
C PHE A 253 -28.42 14.23 -4.27
N GLN A 254 -27.56 14.68 -3.35
CA GLN A 254 -27.49 16.09 -2.95
C GLN A 254 -27.11 17.03 -4.11
N ALA A 255 -26.25 16.57 -5.02
CA ALA A 255 -25.85 17.33 -6.20
C ALA A 255 -27.01 17.53 -7.21
N GLY A 256 -28.03 16.67 -7.16
CA GLY A 256 -29.21 16.73 -8.00
C GLY A 256 -28.99 16.23 -9.44
N PRO A 257 -30.08 16.07 -10.22
CA PRO A 257 -30.07 15.44 -11.54
C PRO A 257 -29.24 16.17 -12.61
N GLU A 258 -28.98 17.46 -12.41
CA GLU A 258 -28.21 18.27 -13.36
C GLU A 258 -26.70 17.98 -13.26
N LEU A 259 -26.22 17.58 -12.07
CA LEU A 259 -24.81 17.33 -11.79
C LEU A 259 -24.50 15.84 -11.59
N CYS A 260 -25.48 15.05 -11.18
CA CYS A 260 -25.35 13.61 -11.08
C CYS A 260 -26.58 12.91 -11.66
N THR A 261 -26.38 12.11 -12.72
CA THR A 261 -27.45 11.37 -13.40
C THR A 261 -28.19 10.40 -12.46
N LEU A 262 -27.53 9.93 -11.40
CA LEU A 262 -28.12 9.03 -10.40
C LEU A 262 -28.82 9.79 -9.25
N GLY A 263 -28.68 11.13 -9.20
CA GLY A 263 -29.23 11.99 -8.14
C GLY A 263 -30.64 12.53 -8.43
N ALA A 264 -31.27 12.08 -9.51
CA ALA A 264 -32.65 12.42 -9.81
C ALA A 264 -33.62 11.72 -8.83
N ALA A 265 -34.77 12.35 -8.55
CA ALA A 265 -35.90 11.63 -7.98
C ALA A 265 -36.35 10.56 -8.98
N THR A 266 -36.00 9.30 -8.71
CA THR A 266 -36.41 8.18 -9.54
C THR A 266 -37.82 7.74 -9.14
N LYS A 267 -38.65 7.31 -10.12
CA LYS A 267 -39.93 6.65 -9.80
C LYS A 267 -39.75 5.36 -8.99
N ASN A 268 -38.56 4.75 -9.11
CA ASN A 268 -38.14 3.55 -8.41
C ASN A 268 -36.83 3.88 -7.67
N PRO A 269 -36.86 4.21 -6.36
CA PRO A 269 -35.63 4.45 -5.61
C PRO A 269 -34.76 3.19 -5.67
N VAL A 270 -33.49 3.37 -6.07
CA VAL A 270 -32.49 2.30 -6.07
C VAL A 270 -31.76 2.40 -4.74
N LEU A 271 -31.96 1.41 -3.88
CA LEU A 271 -31.18 1.24 -2.66
C LEU A 271 -29.91 0.49 -3.04
N PHE A 272 -28.76 1.15 -2.93
CA PHE A 272 -27.47 0.48 -2.94
C PHE A 272 -27.18 0.00 -1.53
N ILE A 273 -26.90 -1.30 -1.38
CA ILE A 273 -26.40 -1.89 -0.15
C ILE A 273 -25.14 -2.65 -0.56
N SER A 274 -24.01 -2.28 0.02
CA SER A 274 -22.73 -2.93 -0.23
C SER A 274 -22.42 -3.91 0.91
N ASN A 275 -22.03 -5.14 0.57
CA ASN A 275 -21.52 -6.12 1.53
C ASN A 275 -20.38 -6.91 0.90
N THR A 276 -19.19 -6.34 1.01
CA THR A 276 -17.96 -6.99 0.56
C THR A 276 -17.46 -8.05 1.58
N PHE A 277 -18.07 -8.12 2.76
CA PHE A 277 -17.60 -8.90 3.92
C PHE A 277 -18.05 -10.38 3.94
N ASP A 278 -19.20 -10.71 3.34
CA ASP A 278 -19.73 -12.09 3.33
C ASP A 278 -20.46 -12.43 2.02
N PRO A 279 -19.77 -13.00 1.02
CA PRO A 279 -20.39 -13.42 -0.23
C PRO A 279 -21.08 -14.80 -0.13
N ALA A 280 -21.07 -15.49 1.01
CA ALA A 280 -21.43 -16.90 1.13
C ALA A 280 -22.72 -17.19 1.93
N THR A 281 -23.20 -16.27 2.77
CA THR A 281 -24.43 -16.48 3.54
C THR A 281 -25.70 -16.35 2.68
N ALA A 282 -26.56 -17.37 2.72
CA ALA A 282 -27.79 -17.43 1.95
C ALA A 282 -28.86 -16.41 2.42
N ILE A 283 -29.56 -15.83 1.45
CA ILE A 283 -30.52 -14.70 1.51
C ILE A 283 -31.68 -14.86 2.52
N ASP A 284 -31.95 -16.06 3.03
CA ASP A 284 -33.21 -16.38 3.71
C ASP A 284 -33.25 -16.02 5.22
N ASN A 285 -32.15 -15.47 5.79
CA ASN A 285 -31.99 -15.25 7.25
C ASN A 285 -32.07 -13.77 7.72
N LYS A 286 -32.71 -12.86 6.97
CA LYS A 286 -32.65 -11.39 7.23
C LYS A 286 -33.56 -10.86 8.36
N ILE A 287 -33.10 -9.80 9.06
CA ILE A 287 -33.89 -8.94 9.97
C ILE A 287 -34.16 -7.58 9.30
N TRP A 288 -35.41 -7.08 9.38
CA TRP A 288 -35.87 -5.86 8.70
C TRP A 288 -35.55 -4.56 9.46
N LEU A 289 -35.04 -3.53 8.77
CA LEU A 289 -34.97 -2.14 9.26
C LEU A 289 -35.98 -1.25 8.50
N PRO A 290 -36.90 -0.53 9.18
CA PRO A 290 -38.12 0.04 8.59
C PRO A 290 -37.95 1.37 7.83
N HIS A 291 -36.75 1.74 7.39
CA HIS A 291 -36.45 3.13 6.99
C HIS A 291 -36.93 3.55 5.58
N TYR A 292 -37.34 2.64 4.69
CA TYR A 292 -37.75 3.02 3.31
C TYR A 292 -39.04 2.33 2.87
N LYS A 293 -40.11 3.10 2.73
CA LYS A 293 -41.45 2.63 2.29
C LYS A 293 -41.54 2.69 0.75
N ASN A 294 -41.87 1.57 0.10
CA ASN A 294 -42.09 1.40 -1.36
C ASN A 294 -40.87 1.18 -2.28
N SER A 295 -39.70 0.81 -1.77
CA SER A 295 -38.55 0.38 -2.60
C SER A 295 -38.78 -0.99 -3.27
N GLN A 296 -38.34 -1.16 -4.51
CA GLN A 296 -38.27 -2.47 -5.17
C GLN A 296 -36.95 -3.14 -4.78
N LEU A 297 -37.03 -4.35 -4.22
CA LEU A 297 -35.91 -5.12 -3.71
C LEU A 297 -34.96 -5.55 -4.84
N LEU A 298 -33.68 -5.19 -4.74
CA LEU A 298 -32.57 -5.93 -5.33
C LEU A 298 -31.62 -6.32 -4.19
N THR A 299 -31.52 -7.62 -3.93
CA THR A 299 -30.88 -8.18 -2.74
C THR A 299 -29.40 -8.42 -2.97
N ILE A 300 -28.51 -7.88 -2.11
CA ILE A 300 -27.30 -8.56 -1.60
C ILE A 300 -27.12 -8.12 -0.13
N ASP A 301 -26.83 -9.11 0.73
CA ASP A 301 -27.15 -9.16 2.17
C ASP A 301 -26.08 -8.56 3.08
N ALA A 302 -26.40 -8.17 4.33
CA ALA A 302 -25.45 -7.65 5.33
C ALA A 302 -25.82 -8.10 6.74
N VAL A 303 -24.85 -8.48 7.60
CA VAL A 303 -24.81 -8.25 9.08
C VAL A 303 -23.47 -8.75 9.67
N GLY A 304 -22.86 -8.17 10.72
CA GLY A 304 -23.30 -7.13 11.65
C GLY A 304 -22.34 -6.93 12.84
N VAL A 305 -22.64 -5.93 13.68
CA VAL A 305 -22.74 -6.05 15.15
C VAL A 305 -23.94 -5.22 15.60
#